data_AF-A0A258LKP5-F1
#
_entry.id   AF-A0A258LKP5-F1
#
_cell.length_a   1.000
_cell.length_b   1.000
_cell.length_c   1.000
_cell.angle_alpha   90.00
_cell.angle_beta   90.00
_cell.angle_gamma   90.00
#
_symmetry.space_group_name_H-M   'P 1'
#
loop_
_entity.id
_entity.type
_entity.pdbx_description
1 polymer ?
#
loop_
_entity_poly.entity_id
_entity_poly.type
_entity_poly.pdbx_seq_one_letter_code
_entity_poly.pdbx_strand_id
1 'polypeptide(L)' 'MIKVTDALNRFLFENTPVRGNAVNLSNTFQLALNKQNLPLGLKRALGELMAASAL' A
#
# COMPACT_ATOMS: atom_id res chain seq x y z
N MET A 1 1.27 9.83 -19.10
CA MET A 1 0.57 8.94 -18.16
C MET A 1 1.53 8.64 -17.01
N ILE A 2 1.26 9.13 -15.79
CA ILE A 2 2.16 8.93 -14.65
C ILE A 2 2.05 7.46 -14.23
N LYS A 3 3.13 6.70 -14.41
CA LYS A 3 3.22 5.32 -13.92
C LYS A 3 3.43 5.42 -12.41
N VAL A 4 2.37 5.19 -11.64
CA VAL A 4 2.48 5.13 -10.18
C VAL A 4 3.16 3.82 -9.83
N THR A 5 4.47 3.89 -9.57
CA THR A 5 5.28 2.75 -9.16
C THR A 5 5.08 2.51 -7.67
N ASP A 6 5.04 1.24 -7.26
CA ASP A 6 5.01 0.88 -5.85
C ASP A 6 6.21 1.50 -5.12
N ALA A 7 5.96 2.12 -3.97
CA ALA A 7 6.98 2.80 -3.19
C ALA A 7 6.57 2.91 -1.71
N LEU A 8 7.57 2.88 -0.83
CA LEU A 8 7.44 3.25 0.58
C LEU A 8 8.28 4.51 0.82
N ASN A 9 7.62 5.60 1.15
CA ASN A 9 8.24 6.87 1.48
C ASN A 9 8.21 7.06 3.01
N ARG A 10 9.37 7.33 3.59
CA ARG A 10 9.53 7.67 5.00
C ARG A 10 9.82 9.16 5.11
N PHE A 11 9.20 9.82 6.08
CA PHE A 11 9.39 11.26 6.29
C PHE A 11 9.30 11.62 7.77
N LEU A 12 9.84 12.78 8.10
CA LEU A 12 9.81 13.37 9.43
C LEU A 12 9.07 14.70 9.36
N PHE A 13 8.38 15.05 10.43
CA PHE A 13 7.82 16.39 10.60
C PHE A 13 8.84 17.24 11.34
N GLU A 14 9.46 18.19 10.63
CA GLU A 14 10.47 19.08 11.18
C GLU A 14 10.00 19.76 12.48
N ASN A 15 10.93 19.91 13.43
CA ASN A 15 10.69 20.48 14.76
C ASN A 15 9.65 19.73 15.61
N THR A 16 9.35 18.48 15.30
CA THR A 16 8.47 17.62 16.12
C THR A 16 9.06 16.21 16.27
N PRO A 17 8.70 15.44 17.32
CA PRO A 17 9.11 14.05 17.46
C PRO A 17 8.21 13.08 16.66
N VAL A 18 7.62 13.51 15.54
CA VAL A 18 6.68 12.71 14.74
C VAL A 18 7.35 12.21 13.45
N ARG A 19 7.18 10.92 13.17
CA ARG A 19 7.58 10.27 11.92
C ARG A 19 6.37 9.76 11.17
N GLY A 20 6.41 9.81 9.84
CA GLY A 20 5.36 9.31 8.96
C GLY A 20 5.90 8.37 7.91
N ASN A 21 5.05 7.44 7.48
CA ASN A 21 5.28 6.54 6.36
C ASN A 21 4.09 6.65 5.40
N ALA A 22 4.36 6.65 4.10
CA ALA A 22 3.34 6.58 3.06
C ALA A 22 3.74 5.49 2.06
N VAL A 23 2.83 4.56 1.78
CA VAL A 23 3.10 3.43 0.89
C VAL A 23 2.06 3.35 -0.23
N ASN A 24 2.51 3.00 -1.43
CA ASN A 24 1.67 2.55 -2.54
C ASN A 24 2.11 1.14 -2.95
N LEU A 25 1.17 0.20 -2.96
CA LEU A 25 1.41 -1.21 -3.30
C LEU A 25 0.48 -1.69 -4.42
N SER A 26 -0.02 -0.77 -5.26
CA SER A 26 -1.07 -1.08 -6.25
C SER A 26 -0.66 -2.20 -7.20
N ASN A 27 0.58 -2.19 -7.69
CA ASN A 27 1.05 -3.20 -8.64
C ASN A 27 1.30 -4.55 -7.93
N THR A 28 1.95 -4.52 -6.78
CA THR A 28 2.18 -5.70 -5.92
C THR A 28 0.86 -6.36 -5.54
N PHE A 29 -0.14 -5.58 -5.14
CA PHE A 29 -1.46 -6.05 -4.78
C PHE A 29 -2.19 -6.69 -5.97
N GLN A 30 -2.15 -6.05 -7.14
CA GLN A 30 -2.73 -6.62 -8.37
C GLN A 30 -2.04 -7.93 -8.77
N LEU A 31 -0.71 -7.99 -8.71
CA LEU A 31 0.06 -9.20 -9.01
C LEU A 31 -0.26 -10.35 -8.04
N ALA A 32 -0.43 -10.05 -6.75
CA ALA A 32 -0.76 -11.05 -5.74
C ALA A 32 -2.15 -11.68 -5.96
N LEU A 33 -3.12 -10.90 -6.44
CA LEU A 33 -4.50 -11.34 -6.60
C LEU A 33 -4.89 -11.73 -8.03
N ASN A 34 -4.01 -11.55 -9.03
CA ASN A 34 -4.34 -11.67 -10.47
C ASN A 34 -4.91 -13.04 -10.89
N LYS A 35 -4.71 -14.09 -10.09
CA LYS A 35 -5.20 -15.45 -10.36
C LYS A 35 -6.36 -15.88 -9.45
N GLN A 36 -6.93 -14.94 -8.68
CA GLN A 36 -7.98 -15.24 -7.71
C GLN A 36 -9.24 -14.42 -7.98
N ASN A 37 -10.36 -15.10 -8.20
CA ASN A 37 -11.65 -14.45 -8.34
C ASN A 37 -12.27 -14.17 -6.96
N LEU A 38 -11.69 -13.21 -6.25
CA LEU A 38 -12.16 -12.82 -4.92
C LEU A 38 -13.30 -11.80 -5.00
N PRO A 39 -14.33 -11.90 -4.12
CA PRO A 39 -15.33 -10.86 -3.95
C PRO A 39 -14.68 -9.51 -3.58
N LEU A 40 -15.33 -8.41 -3.96
CA LEU A 40 -14.79 -7.06 -3.75
C LEU A 40 -14.45 -6.76 -2.28
N GLY A 41 -15.30 -7.18 -1.34
CA GLY A 41 -15.07 -6.99 0.08
C GLY A 41 -13.77 -7.65 0.56
N LEU A 42 -13.48 -8.86 0.07
CA LEU A 42 -12.27 -9.58 0.42
C LEU A 42 -11.03 -8.96 -0.22
N LYS A 43 -11.13 -8.50 -1.48
CA LYS A 43 -10.05 -7.73 -2.12
C LYS A 43 -9.69 -6.50 -1.28
N ARG A 44 -10.69 -5.72 -0.83
CA ARG A 44 -10.45 -4.54 0.01
C ARG A 44 -9.74 -4.88 1.31
N ALA A 45 -10.25 -5.85 2.06
CA ALA A 45 -9.65 -6.27 3.33
C ALA A 45 -8.20 -6.75 3.17
N LEU A 46 -7.89 -7.49 2.09
CA LEU A 46 -6.52 -7.93 1.81
C LEU A 46 -5.60 -6.77 1.42
N GLY A 47 -6.12 -5.77 0.69
CA GLY A 47 -5.37 -4.56 0.37
C GLY A 47 -5.05 -3.72 1.61
N GLU A 48 -6.02 -3.57 2.50
CA GLU A 48 -5.87 -2.90 3.79
C GLU A 48 -4.84 -3.63 4.67
N LEU A 49 -4.94 -4.96 4.78
CA LEU A 49 -3.98 -5.77 5.52
C LEU A 49 -2.57 -5.67 4.94
N MET A 50 -2.43 -5.70 3.61
CA MET A 50 -1.14 -5.58 2.93
C MET A 50 -0.49 -4.22 3.22
N ALA A 51 -1.25 -3.12 3.14
CA ALA A 51 -0.75 -1.80 3.48
C ALA A 51 -0.37 -1.69 4.97
N ALA A 52 -1.23 -2.19 5.87
CA ALA A 52 -0.96 -2.19 7.31
C ALA A 52 0.28 -3.02 7.68
N SER A 53 0.55 -4.11 6.98
CA SER A 53 1.73 -4.96 7.22
C SER A 53 3.03 -4.34 6.70
N ALA A 54 2.95 -3.38 5.77
CA ALA A 54 4.11 -2.71 5.19
C ALA A 54 4.53 -1.43 5.94
N LEU A 55 3.66 -0.91 6.82
CA LEU A 55 3.84 0.36 7.55
C LEU A 55 4.28 0.15 8.99
#